data_AF-A0A660ZAF4-F1
#
_entry.id   AF-A0A660ZAF4-F1
#
_cell.length_a   1.000
_cell.length_b   1.000
_cell.length_c   1.000
_cell.angle_alpha   90.00
_cell.angle_beta   90.00
_cell.angle_gamma   90.00
#
_symmetry.space_group_name_H-M   'P 1'
#
loop_
_entity.id
_entity.type
_entity.pdbx_description
1 polymer ?
#
loop_
_entity_poly.entity_id
_entity_poly.type
_entity_poly.pdbx_seq_one_letter_code
_entity_poly.pdbx_strand_id
1 'polypeptide(L)'
;MDLYPDDLDGVIELLKVAANMNPEFYPLLSLMLYKKGLNMEAETALKATLRSDPFDFVSAYLLGRIYEERGKMDEAAAYFERAYYIFPWQPEIREAFERTHKERMKAELEKIEVPEEIKLPGAEEDLKSLFEEIEAKLRSSKK
;
A
#
# COMPACT_ATOMS: atom_id res chain seq x y z
N MET A 1 29.51 1.43 -26.52
CA MET A 1 28.88 0.48 -25.58
C MET A 1 27.76 1.28 -24.94
N ASP A 2 26.64 1.35 -25.66
CA ASP A 2 25.50 2.18 -25.33
C ASP A 2 24.70 1.47 -24.23
N LEU A 3 25.07 1.71 -22.98
CA LEU A 3 24.24 1.41 -21.81
C LEU A 3 23.08 2.42 -21.79
N TYR A 4 22.12 2.25 -22.71
CA TYR A 4 20.92 3.08 -22.72
C TYR A 4 19.86 2.53 -21.74
N PRO A 5 19.19 3.41 -20.98
CA PRO A 5 18.17 3.08 -19.97
C PRO A 5 16.83 2.55 -20.53
N ASP A 6 16.72 2.28 -21.84
CA ASP A 6 15.51 1.69 -22.44
C ASP A 6 15.51 0.15 -22.37
N ASP A 7 16.68 -0.48 -22.20
CA ASP A 7 16.78 -1.92 -22.04
C ASP A 7 16.57 -2.33 -20.57
N LEU A 8 15.30 -2.32 -20.14
CA LEU A 8 14.92 -2.81 -18.81
C LEU A 8 15.34 -4.27 -18.60
N ASP A 9 15.39 -5.10 -19.65
CA ASP A 9 15.86 -6.48 -19.57
C ASP A 9 17.32 -6.56 -19.14
N GLY A 10 18.22 -5.85 -19.84
CA GLY A 10 19.65 -5.83 -19.52
C GLY A 10 19.92 -5.29 -18.12
N VAL A 11 19.21 -4.24 -17.71
CA VAL A 11 19.33 -3.65 -16.36
C VAL A 11 18.86 -4.64 -15.29
N ILE A 12 17.74 -5.34 -15.50
CA ILE A 12 17.22 -6.32 -14.55
C ILE A 12 18.19 -7.48 -14.39
N GLU A 13 18.77 -8.01 -15.46
CA GLU A 13 19.73 -9.11 -15.38
C GLU A 13 21.00 -8.70 -14.63
N LEU A 14 21.52 -7.49 -14.88
CA LEU A 14 22.64 -6.96 -14.10
C LEU A 14 22.30 -6.82 -12.61
N LEU A 15 21.10 -6.31 -12.30
CA LEU A 15 20.65 -6.12 -10.93
C LEU A 15 20.37 -7.45 -10.21
N LYS A 16 19.95 -8.51 -10.92
CA LYS A 16 19.81 -9.86 -10.34
C LYS A 16 21.16 -10.38 -9.85
N VAL A 17 22.21 -10.26 -10.67
CA VAL A 17 23.57 -10.66 -10.30
C VAL A 17 24.07 -9.81 -9.13
N ALA A 18 23.91 -8.49 -9.21
CA ALA A 18 24.34 -7.56 -8.16
C ALA A 18 23.62 -7.83 -6.83
N ALA A 19 22.30 -8.04 -6.84
CA ALA A 19 21.50 -8.31 -5.64
C ALA A 19 21.85 -9.65 -4.97
N ASN A 20 22.28 -10.65 -5.75
CA ASN A 20 22.76 -11.92 -5.22
C ASN A 20 24.12 -11.78 -4.50
N MET A 21 24.93 -10.79 -4.89
CA MET A 21 26.22 -10.50 -4.25
C MET A 21 26.09 -9.51 -3.10
N ASN A 22 25.21 -8.52 -3.24
CA ASN A 22 24.93 -7.52 -2.23
C ASN A 22 23.42 -7.20 -2.17
N PRO A 23 22.74 -7.57 -1.07
CA PRO A 23 21.31 -7.31 -0.88
C PRO A 23 20.87 -5.83 -1.00
N GLU A 24 21.80 -4.86 -0.92
CA GLU A 24 21.49 -3.44 -1.10
C GLU A 24 20.90 -3.09 -2.48
N PHE A 25 21.07 -3.97 -3.47
CA PHE A 25 20.51 -3.79 -4.81
C PHE A 25 19.07 -4.31 -4.96
N TYR A 26 18.51 -5.04 -3.97
CA TYR A 26 17.12 -5.50 -4.03
C TYR A 26 16.08 -4.38 -4.19
N PRO A 27 16.18 -3.21 -3.54
CA PRO A 27 15.27 -2.08 -3.79
C PRO A 27 15.26 -1.68 -5.27
N LEU A 28 16.43 -1.49 -5.88
CA LEU A 28 16.53 -1.08 -7.28
C LEU A 28 16.04 -2.17 -8.24
N LEU A 29 16.41 -3.43 -8.00
CA LEU A 29 15.91 -4.58 -8.75
C LEU A 29 14.37 -4.64 -8.70
N SER A 30 13.80 -4.51 -7.51
CA SER A 30 12.36 -4.61 -7.29
C SER A 30 11.57 -3.51 -8.01
N LEU A 31 12.10 -2.28 -8.02
CA LEU A 31 11.51 -1.17 -8.75
C LEU A 31 11.55 -1.40 -10.26
N MET A 32 12.65 -1.93 -10.81
CA MET A 32 12.74 -2.24 -12.24
C MET A 32 11.81 -3.37 -12.65
N LEU A 33 11.72 -4.44 -11.84
CA LEU A 33 10.78 -5.53 -12.04
C LEU A 33 9.33 -5.05 -12.03
N TYR A 34 8.97 -4.18 -11.08
CA TYR A 34 7.64 -3.57 -11.01
C TYR A 34 7.35 -2.70 -12.22
N LYS A 35 8.27 -1.82 -12.63
CA LYS A 35 8.12 -0.97 -13.82
C LYS A 35 7.92 -1.77 -15.10
N LYS A 36 8.52 -2.96 -15.19
CA LYS A 36 8.36 -3.88 -16.32
C LYS A 36 7.06 -4.71 -16.26
N GLY A 37 6.28 -4.60 -15.17
CA GLY A 37 5.07 -5.38 -14.96
C GLY A 37 5.31 -6.83 -14.54
N LEU A 38 6.55 -7.19 -14.17
CA LEU A 38 6.91 -8.51 -13.66
C LEU A 38 6.53 -8.63 -12.18
N ASN A 39 5.24 -8.49 -11.89
CA ASN A 39 4.70 -8.32 -10.54
C ASN A 39 5.01 -9.48 -9.58
N MET A 40 5.19 -10.71 -10.08
CA MET A 40 5.57 -11.86 -9.23
C MET A 40 7.04 -11.82 -8.82
N GLU A 41 7.94 -11.49 -9.75
CA GLU A 41 9.37 -11.32 -9.46
C GLU A 41 9.59 -10.09 -8.57
N ALA A 42 8.90 -8.98 -8.89
CA ALA A 42 8.92 -7.76 -8.09
C ALA A 42 8.50 -8.05 -6.65
N GLU A 43 7.37 -8.73 -6.42
CA GLU A 43 6.92 -9.11 -5.08
C GLU A 43 7.98 -9.90 -4.30
N THR A 44 8.66 -10.84 -4.97
CA THR A 44 9.72 -11.64 -4.33
C THR A 44 10.89 -10.77 -3.90
N ALA A 45 11.33 -9.85 -4.76
CA ALA A 45 12.40 -8.91 -4.47
C ALA A 45 12.00 -7.91 -3.37
N LEU A 46 10.80 -7.34 -3.43
CA LEU A 46 10.26 -6.41 -2.42
C LEU A 46 10.17 -7.07 -1.03
N LYS A 47 9.70 -8.32 -0.97
CA LYS A 47 9.68 -9.09 0.27
C LYS A 47 11.09 -9.37 0.80
N ALA A 48 12.08 -9.55 -0.07
CA ALA A 48 13.47 -9.67 0.34
C ALA A 48 13.97 -8.34 0.93
N THR A 49 13.69 -7.21 0.26
CA THR A 49 14.01 -5.87 0.77
C THR A 49 13.42 -5.64 2.15
N LEU A 50 12.13 -5.93 2.35
CA LEU A 50 11.47 -5.73 3.64
C LEU A 50 11.94 -6.68 4.75
N ARG A 51 12.60 -7.80 4.41
CA ARG A 51 13.26 -8.67 5.40
C ARG A 51 14.56 -8.07 5.89
N SER A 52 15.33 -7.42 5.02
CA SER A 52 16.59 -6.75 5.40
C SER A 52 16.36 -5.36 6.00
N ASP A 53 15.42 -4.61 5.43
CA ASP A 53 15.01 -3.28 5.89
C ASP A 53 13.48 -3.23 6.06
N PRO A 54 12.98 -3.51 7.28
CA PRO A 54 11.57 -3.40 7.58
C PRO A 54 10.99 -1.99 7.45
N PHE A 55 11.82 -0.95 7.35
CA PHE A 55 11.39 0.44 7.27
C PHE A 55 11.48 1.01 5.85
N ASP A 56 11.76 0.18 4.83
CA ASP A 56 11.72 0.63 3.45
C ASP A 56 10.26 0.86 2.98
N PHE A 57 9.80 2.09 3.13
CA PHE A 57 8.43 2.48 2.79
C PHE A 57 8.14 2.32 1.29
N VAL A 58 9.17 2.43 0.43
CA VAL A 58 9.03 2.25 -1.01
C VAL A 58 8.63 0.81 -1.31
N SER A 59 9.32 -0.17 -0.72
CA SER A 59 8.95 -1.58 -0.91
C SER A 59 7.58 -1.92 -0.35
N ALA A 60 7.22 -1.34 0.80
CA ALA A 60 5.88 -1.49 1.35
C ALA A 60 4.82 -0.91 0.40
N TYR A 61 5.00 0.30 -0.10
CA TYR A 61 4.08 0.93 -1.06
C TYR A 61 3.93 0.11 -2.34
N LEU A 62 5.03 -0.35 -2.95
CA LEU A 62 4.98 -1.16 -4.17
C LEU A 62 4.33 -2.53 -3.97
N LEU A 63 4.49 -3.16 -2.80
CA LEU A 63 3.72 -4.37 -2.47
C LEU A 63 2.22 -4.07 -2.37
N GLY A 64 1.85 -2.95 -1.74
CA GLY A 64 0.46 -2.48 -1.70
C GLY A 64 -0.14 -2.37 -3.10
N ARG A 65 0.58 -1.73 -4.02
CA ARG A 65 0.20 -1.62 -5.44
C ARG A 65 0.03 -2.97 -6.13
N ILE A 66 0.98 -3.89 -5.94
CA ILE A 66 0.90 -5.24 -6.54
C ILE A 66 -0.32 -6.01 -6.01
N TYR A 67 -0.63 -5.92 -4.71
CA TYR A 67 -1.80 -6.58 -4.14
C TYR A 67 -3.11 -5.94 -4.59
N GLU A 68 -3.16 -4.61 -4.70
CA GLU A 68 -4.27 -3.87 -5.26
C GLU A 68 -4.58 -4.29 -6.71
N GLU A 69 -3.55 -4.37 -7.56
CA GLU A 69 -3.69 -4.82 -8.95
C GLU A 69 -4.19 -6.27 -9.06
N ARG A 70 -4.00 -7.08 -8.02
CA ARG A 70 -4.49 -8.46 -7.92
C ARG A 70 -5.87 -8.56 -7.24
N GLY A 71 -6.51 -7.44 -6.92
CA GLY A 71 -7.81 -7.40 -6.23
C GLY A 71 -7.76 -7.80 -4.75
N LYS A 72 -6.55 -7.91 -4.17
CA LYS A 72 -6.31 -8.30 -2.78
C LYS A 72 -6.27 -7.05 -1.90
N MET A 73 -7.45 -6.44 -1.70
CA MET A 73 -7.57 -5.12 -1.09
C MET A 73 -7.17 -5.10 0.40
N ASP A 74 -7.42 -6.17 1.15
CA ASP A 74 -7.01 -6.26 2.56
C ASP A 74 -5.49 -6.30 2.69
N GLU A 75 -4.81 -7.13 1.88
CA GLU A 75 -3.35 -7.15 1.86
C GLU A 75 -2.78 -5.81 1.39
N ALA A 76 -3.37 -5.20 0.35
CA ALA A 76 -2.95 -3.89 -0.14
C ALA A 76 -3.02 -2.82 0.94
N ALA A 77 -4.15 -2.75 1.67
CA ALA A 77 -4.36 -1.81 2.77
C ALA A 77 -3.30 -1.96 3.86
N ALA A 78 -2.95 -3.19 4.25
CA ALA A 78 -1.93 -3.44 5.27
C ALA A 78 -0.54 -2.91 4.87
N TYR A 79 -0.18 -3.07 3.59
CA TYR A 79 1.10 -2.57 3.09
C TYR A 79 1.12 -1.04 2.91
N PHE A 80 0.02 -0.44 2.43
CA PHE A 80 -0.11 1.02 2.36
C PHE A 80 -0.10 1.67 3.75
N GLU A 81 -0.76 1.06 4.73
CA GLU A 81 -0.72 1.51 6.13
C GLU A 81 0.71 1.51 6.68
N ARG A 82 1.48 0.44 6.43
CA ARG A 82 2.88 0.38 6.83
C ARG A 82 3.71 1.49 6.17
N ALA A 83 3.55 1.69 4.86
CA ALA A 83 4.25 2.76 4.14
C ALA A 83 3.88 4.15 4.71
N TYR A 84 2.60 4.38 5.02
CA TYR A 84 2.10 5.63 5.58
C TYR A 84 2.67 5.92 6.97
N TYR A 85 2.74 4.94 7.86
CA TYR A 85 3.30 5.16 9.20
C TYR A 85 4.79 5.51 9.19
N ILE A 86 5.53 5.06 8.17
CA ILE A 86 6.94 5.38 8.01
C ILE A 86 7.11 6.75 7.34
N PHE A 87 6.37 7.01 6.26
CA PHE A 87 6.55 8.22 5.45
C PHE A 87 5.21 8.85 5.02
N PRO A 88 4.49 9.51 5.95
CA PRO A 88 3.12 10.02 5.70
C PRO A 88 3.08 11.27 4.81
N TRP A 89 4.22 11.88 4.54
CA TRP A 89 4.34 13.16 3.82
C TRP A 89 4.28 13.00 2.30
N GLN A 90 4.44 11.76 1.79
CA GLN A 90 4.36 11.49 0.37
C GLN A 90 2.88 11.41 -0.08
N PRO A 91 2.45 12.24 -1.05
CA PRO A 91 1.06 12.28 -1.50
C PRO A 91 0.52 10.92 -1.95
N GLU A 92 1.30 10.18 -2.74
CA GLU A 92 0.86 8.89 -3.30
C GLU A 92 0.59 7.85 -2.20
N ILE A 93 1.41 7.84 -1.15
CA ILE A 93 1.25 6.94 -0.01
C ILE A 93 0.04 7.34 0.82
N ARG A 94 -0.12 8.64 1.07
CA ARG A 94 -1.27 9.17 1.81
C ARG A 94 -2.57 8.85 1.10
N GLU A 95 -2.66 9.11 -0.20
CA GLU A 95 -3.84 8.83 -1.01
C GLU A 95 -4.17 7.33 -1.03
N ALA A 96 -3.17 6.47 -1.21
CA ALA A 96 -3.35 5.02 -1.18
C ALA A 96 -3.87 4.53 0.18
N PHE A 97 -3.29 5.03 1.28
CA PHE A 97 -3.75 4.71 2.63
C PHE A 97 -5.18 5.21 2.89
N GLU A 98 -5.48 6.48 2.61
CA GLU A 98 -6.80 7.06 2.85
C GLU A 98 -7.89 6.35 2.05
N ARG A 99 -7.62 6.03 0.77
CA ARG A 99 -8.57 5.32 -0.09
C ARG A 99 -8.84 3.91 0.42
N THR A 100 -7.79 3.13 0.68
CA THR A 100 -7.96 1.74 1.14
C THR A 100 -8.56 1.66 2.54
N HIS A 101 -8.21 2.58 3.44
CA HIS A 101 -8.83 2.67 4.76
C HIS A 101 -10.32 3.01 4.68
N LYS A 102 -10.70 3.96 3.82
CA LYS A 102 -12.11 4.32 3.58
C LYS A 102 -12.92 3.16 3.00
N GLU A 103 -12.36 2.45 2.03
CA GLU A 103 -13.00 1.27 1.42
C GLU A 103 -13.21 0.16 2.45
N ARG A 104 -12.18 -0.12 3.26
CA ARG A 104 -12.27 -1.12 4.34
C ARG A 104 -13.31 -0.72 5.37
N MET A 105 -13.33 0.54 5.81
CA MET A 105 -14.33 1.04 6.75
C MET A 105 -15.75 0.91 6.19
N LYS A 106 -15.97 1.29 4.92
CA LYS A 106 -17.27 1.13 4.25
C LYS A 106 -17.71 -0.34 4.22
N ALA A 107 -16.80 -1.24 3.86
CA ALA A 107 -17.08 -2.67 3.81
C ALA A 107 -17.41 -3.26 5.19
N GLU A 108 -16.76 -2.79 6.27
CA GLU A 108 -17.11 -3.19 7.63
C GLU A 108 -18.47 -2.64 8.06
N LEU A 109 -18.80 -1.39 7.72
CA LEU A 109 -20.11 -0.80 8.00
C LEU A 109 -21.25 -1.55 7.31
N GLU A 110 -21.06 -1.98 6.07
CA GLU A 110 -22.07 -2.77 5.32
C GLU A 110 -22.34 -4.15 5.96
N LYS A 111 -21.40 -4.69 6.74
CA LYS A 111 -21.57 -5.95 7.47
C LYS A 111 -22.33 -5.77 8.79
N ILE A 112 -22.47 -4.54 9.28
CA ILE A 112 -23.24 -4.25 10.49
C ILE A 112 -24.71 -4.39 10.14
N GLU A 113 -25.32 -5.48 10.61
CA GLU A 113 -26.76 -5.67 10.51
C GLU A 113 -27.46 -4.66 11.42
N VAL A 114 -27.99 -3.58 10.83
CA VAL A 114 -28.76 -2.58 11.58
C VAL A 114 -30.08 -3.23 11.99
N PRO A 115 -30.35 -3.40 13.30
CA PRO A 115 -31.62 -3.96 13.77
C PRO A 115 -32.79 -3.19 13.16
N GLU A 116 -33.87 -3.86 12.75
CA GLU A 116 -35.03 -3.20 12.11
C GLU A 116 -35.61 -2.07 12.96
N GLU A 117 -35.46 -2.16 14.30
CA GLU A 117 -35.89 -1.15 15.26
C GLU A 117 -35.10 0.18 15.17
N ILE A 118 -33.91 0.17 14.55
CA ILE A 118 -33.03 1.34 14.38
C ILE A 118 -33.16 1.95 12.97
N LYS A 119 -33.97 1.35 12.07
CA LYS A 119 -34.33 1.96 10.77
C LYS A 119 -35.32 3.12 10.96
N LEU A 120 -34.89 4.17 11.64
CA LEU A 120 -35.56 5.47 11.64
C LEU A 120 -35.15 6.20 10.36
N PRO A 121 -36.09 6.79 9.60
CA PRO A 121 -35.74 7.66 8.47
C PRO A 121 -34.83 8.79 8.96
N GLY A 122 -33.59 8.86 8.46
CA GLY A 122 -32.57 9.84 8.88
C GLY A 122 -31.42 9.27 9.72
N ALA A 123 -31.55 8.06 10.28
CA ALA A 123 -30.52 7.48 11.15
C ALA A 123 -29.20 7.15 10.42
N GLU A 124 -29.23 6.84 9.12
CA GLU A 124 -28.01 6.63 8.32
C GLU A 124 -27.19 7.92 8.16
N GLU A 125 -27.85 9.08 8.02
CA GLU A 125 -27.18 10.38 7.97
C GLU A 125 -26.59 10.76 9.33
N ASP A 126 -27.32 10.45 10.41
CA ASP A 126 -26.86 10.69 11.78
C ASP A 126 -25.66 9.81 12.16
N LEU A 127 -25.69 8.51 11.81
CA LEU A 127 -24.57 7.59 12.04
C LEU A 127 -23.33 8.03 11.28
N LYS A 128 -23.48 8.40 10.00
CA LYS A 128 -22.37 8.85 9.16
C LYS A 128 -21.76 10.14 9.70
N SER A 129 -22.58 11.08 10.15
CA SER A 129 -22.14 12.33 10.79
C SER A 129 -21.39 12.07 12.10
N LEU A 130 -21.88 11.15 12.94
CA LEU A 130 -21.22 10.75 14.18
C LEU A 130 -19.85 10.11 13.92
N PHE A 131 -19.72 9.30 12.87
CA PHE A 131 -18.44 8.70 12.48
C PHE A 131 -17.42 9.75 12.01
N GLU A 132 -17.82 10.71 11.17
CA GLU A 132 -16.95 11.81 10.76
C GLU A 132 -16.48 12.64 11.95
N GLU A 133 -17.35 12.85 12.93
CA GLU A 133 -17.03 13.58 14.16
C GLU A 133 -16.01 12.81 15.04
N ILE A 134 -16.16 11.48 15.16
CA ILE A 134 -15.22 10.61 15.87
C ILE A 134 -13.86 10.60 15.17
N GLU A 135 -13.81 10.49 13.85
CA GLU A 135 -12.56 10.58 13.09
C GLU A 135 -11.85 11.91 13.29
N ALA A 136 -12.58 13.03 13.23
CA ALA A 136 -12.02 14.36 13.44
C ALA A 136 -11.42 14.51 14.85
N LYS A 137 -12.08 13.95 15.87
CA LYS A 137 -11.59 13.91 17.26
C LYS A 137 -10.33 13.03 17.39
N LEU A 138 -10.29 11.86 16.75
CA LEU A 138 -9.11 11.00 16.75
C LEU A 138 -7.90 11.63 16.04
N ARG A 139 -8.10 12.36 14.94
CA ARG A 139 -7.01 13.08 14.24
C ARG A 139 -6.47 14.26 15.04
N SER A 140 -7.32 14.97 15.78
CA SER A 140 -6.93 16.12 16.60
C SER A 140 -6.26 15.73 17.93
N SER A 141 -6.55 14.53 18.46
CA SER A 141 -5.92 14.02 19.69
C SER A 141 -4.49 13.49 19.52
N LYS A 142 -3.98 13.37 18.28
CA LYS A 142 -2.61 12.91 17.98
C LYS A 142 -1.61 14.06 17.72
N LYS A 143 -1.97 15.30 18.03
CA LYS A 143 -1.10 16.48 17.92
C LYS A 143 -0.49 16.89 19.26
#